data_AF-A0A832UJC4-F1
#
_entry.id   AF-A0A832UJC4-F1
#
_cell.length_a   1.000
_cell.length_b   1.000
_cell.length_c   1.000
_cell.angle_alpha   90.00
_cell.angle_beta   90.00
_cell.angle_gamma   90.00
#
_symmetry.space_group_name_H-M   'P 1'
#
loop_
_entity.id
_entity.type
_entity.pdbx_description
1 polymer ?
#
loop_
_entity_poly.entity_id
_entity_poly.type
_entity_poly.pdbx_seq_one_letter_code
_entity_poly.pdbx_strand_id
1 'polypeptide(L)'
;MKLEHSKRLTIIFLGVVLVLAAVNTYLIFENIRIARDQLADDSIFDYVIFRDEGIYKAKNQSSGRVDFSSSAASVVLSQSISKGDSIFIKSGIYILDADVQIVNKKHAEVASNGATIVGNGKKIIFRGDDYTYSQNNVLYGLQVLNATLRIENSFLTSLSDIIFENCSVAIELANTRTWTEGTKIENCHFINCTESIAFRTPTENATGSYASTQINRCFFNLRDNSIGINIEEKAEYSDSQLQNSRMWLGENHQENNQTGLKLDGSMHETLLSGVVFESFAINPLNVYAISIGETSVTTPNIDSTVSFLGNWTSRVYNPFSKWISGAGGVFRNINELVPLGVEGVYGNTTSIHRRPLTIFAFRPRIQIEGTFATNEIVTVRMRLELVDNVISESVEKVFTNTTTLWLSDDDLLKLYPSQDVVWEILVDAKSSGSSTNVMVKIDIYGATT
;
A
#
# COMPACT_ATOMS: atom_id res chain seq x y z
N MET A 1 -27.39 35.64 -44.68
CA MET A 1 -28.40 34.59 -44.39
C MET A 1 -27.98 33.90 -43.10
N LYS A 2 -28.52 34.31 -41.94
CA LYS A 2 -28.22 33.68 -40.65
C LYS A 2 -29.12 32.46 -40.51
N LEU A 3 -28.58 31.25 -40.60
CA LEU A 3 -29.31 30.06 -40.19
C LEU A 3 -29.49 30.13 -38.67
N GLU A 4 -30.69 30.50 -38.22
CA GLU A 4 -31.11 30.19 -36.86
C GLU A 4 -31.28 28.67 -36.76
N HIS A 5 -30.22 27.99 -36.31
CA HIS A 5 -30.35 26.59 -35.92
C HIS A 5 -31.28 26.49 -34.72
N SER A 6 -32.51 26.04 -34.99
CA SER A 6 -33.51 25.70 -33.97
C SER A 6 -32.88 24.79 -32.93
N LYS A 7 -32.95 25.18 -31.65
CA LYS A 7 -32.47 24.38 -30.50
C LYS A 7 -32.96 22.92 -30.53
N ARG A 8 -34.10 22.67 -31.18
CA ARG A 8 -34.64 21.31 -31.40
C ARG A 8 -33.74 20.45 -32.29
N LEU A 9 -33.15 21.02 -33.33
CA LEU A 9 -32.25 20.31 -34.24
C LEU A 9 -30.96 19.89 -33.52
N THR A 10 -30.42 20.77 -32.67
CA THR A 10 -29.22 20.50 -31.86
C THR A 10 -29.48 19.40 -30.84
N ILE A 11 -30.64 19.38 -30.17
CA ILE A 11 -31.01 18.33 -29.20
C ILE A 11 -31.15 16.98 -29.90
N ILE A 12 -31.82 16.93 -31.07
CA ILE A 12 -31.97 15.70 -31.86
C ILE A 12 -30.59 15.18 -32.28
N PHE A 13 -29.71 16.07 -32.78
CA PHE A 13 -28.35 15.70 -33.17
C PHE A 13 -27.54 15.14 -31.98
N LEU A 14 -27.58 15.79 -30.82
CA LEU A 14 -26.93 15.30 -29.60
C LEU A 14 -27.46 13.93 -29.15
N GLY A 15 -28.78 13.72 -29.22
CA GLY A 15 -29.40 12.43 -28.91
C GLY A 15 -28.91 11.31 -29.83
N VAL A 16 -28.83 11.58 -31.14
CA VAL A 16 -28.31 10.62 -32.12
C VAL A 16 -26.83 10.31 -31.87
N VAL A 17 -26.01 11.32 -31.58
CA VAL A 17 -24.58 11.13 -31.28
C VAL A 17 -24.38 10.30 -30.01
N LEU A 18 -25.17 10.54 -28.96
CA LEU A 18 -25.14 9.77 -27.71
C LEU A 18 -25.52 8.30 -27.94
N VAL A 19 -26.56 8.05 -28.72
CA VAL A 19 -26.99 6.68 -29.07
C VAL A 19 -25.92 5.97 -29.89
N LEU A 20 -25.35 6.63 -30.90
CA LEU A 20 -24.26 6.07 -31.70
C LEU A 20 -23.01 5.80 -30.86
N ALA A 21 -22.67 6.68 -29.92
CA ALA A 21 -21.56 6.47 -28.97
C ALA A 21 -21.82 5.26 -28.05
N ALA A 22 -23.05 5.10 -27.55
CA ALA A 22 -23.42 3.96 -26.72
C ALA A 22 -23.39 2.64 -27.53
N VAL A 23 -23.87 2.65 -28.77
CA VAL A 23 -23.83 1.47 -29.67
C VAL A 23 -22.40 1.11 -30.05
N ASN A 24 -21.55 2.08 -30.40
CA ASN A 24 -20.13 1.82 -30.70
C ASN A 24 -19.39 1.29 -29.47
N THR A 25 -19.62 1.87 -28.30
CA THR A 25 -19.03 1.37 -27.04
C THR A 25 -19.46 -0.06 -26.77
N TYR A 26 -20.75 -0.38 -26.93
CA TYR A 26 -21.28 -1.74 -26.81
C TYR A 26 -20.62 -2.71 -27.80
N LEU A 27 -20.51 -2.33 -29.08
CA LEU A 27 -19.90 -3.17 -30.12
C LEU A 27 -18.39 -3.39 -29.89
N ILE A 28 -17.68 -2.40 -29.36
CA ILE A 28 -16.28 -2.54 -28.96
C ILE A 28 -16.16 -3.55 -27.81
N PHE A 29 -16.98 -3.43 -26.77
CA PHE A 29 -16.98 -4.39 -25.66
C PHE A 29 -17.39 -5.80 -26.10
N GLU A 30 -18.38 -5.92 -26.97
CA GLU A 30 -18.84 -7.20 -27.51
C GLU A 30 -17.77 -7.86 -28.40
N ASN A 31 -17.11 -7.10 -29.27
CA ASN A 31 -16.01 -7.61 -30.09
C ASN A 31 -14.79 -8.01 -29.25
N ILE A 32 -14.50 -7.26 -28.18
CA ILE A 32 -13.47 -7.65 -27.21
C ILE A 32 -13.86 -8.96 -26.52
N ARG A 33 -15.14 -9.13 -26.13
CA ARG A 33 -15.64 -10.38 -25.54
C ARG A 33 -15.54 -11.56 -26.51
N ILE A 34 -15.98 -11.39 -27.76
CA ILE A 34 -15.94 -12.43 -28.80
C ILE A 34 -14.49 -12.81 -29.16
N ALA A 35 -13.60 -11.82 -29.32
CA ALA A 35 -12.18 -12.09 -29.57
C ALA A 35 -11.51 -12.81 -28.38
N ARG A 36 -11.97 -12.56 -27.14
CA ARG A 36 -11.54 -13.26 -25.93
C ARG A 36 -12.09 -14.67 -25.83
N ASP A 37 -13.33 -14.91 -26.23
CA ASP A 37 -13.92 -16.25 -26.25
C ASP A 37 -13.28 -17.12 -27.34
N GLN A 38 -12.85 -16.53 -28.46
CA GLN A 38 -12.12 -17.22 -29.53
C GLN A 38 -10.70 -17.66 -29.13
N LEU A 39 -10.02 -16.96 -28.22
CA LEU A 39 -8.75 -17.41 -27.63
C LEU A 39 -8.88 -18.72 -26.82
N ALA A 40 -10.08 -19.06 -26.35
CA ALA A 40 -10.31 -20.24 -25.52
C ALA A 40 -10.59 -21.53 -26.33
N ASP A 41 -10.84 -21.44 -27.64
CA ASP A 41 -11.05 -22.60 -28.51
C ASP A 41 -9.81 -22.98 -29.34
N ASP A 42 -8.81 -22.09 -29.41
CA ASP A 42 -7.47 -22.30 -30.00
C ASP A 42 -6.37 -22.10 -28.93
N SER A 43 -6.66 -22.57 -27.71
CA SER A 43 -5.95 -22.17 -26.50
C SER A 43 -4.62 -22.91 -26.35
N ILE A 44 -3.54 -22.19 -26.05
CA ILE A 44 -2.20 -22.73 -25.70
C ILE A 44 -2.17 -23.55 -24.40
N PHE A 45 -3.30 -23.65 -23.70
CA PHE A 45 -3.41 -24.35 -22.40
C PHE A 45 -3.67 -25.84 -22.59
N ASP A 46 -3.22 -26.67 -21.66
CA ASP A 46 -3.47 -28.12 -21.68
C ASP A 46 -4.97 -28.44 -21.50
N TYR A 47 -5.63 -27.70 -20.60
CA TYR A 47 -7.05 -27.85 -20.31
C TYR A 47 -7.80 -26.53 -20.32
N VAL A 48 -9.01 -26.57 -20.88
CA VAL A 48 -9.99 -25.49 -20.78
C VAL A 48 -11.15 -25.94 -19.90
N ILE A 49 -11.38 -25.23 -18.80
CA ILE A 49 -12.36 -25.55 -17.77
C ILE A 49 -13.58 -24.64 -17.96
N PHE A 50 -14.77 -25.24 -18.05
CA PHE A 50 -16.03 -24.55 -18.28
C PHE A 50 -17.17 -25.21 -17.51
N ARG A 51 -18.29 -24.49 -17.37
CA ARG A 51 -19.51 -25.01 -16.76
C ARG A 51 -20.57 -25.19 -17.83
N ASP A 52 -21.21 -26.36 -17.83
CA ASP A 52 -22.24 -26.74 -18.78
C ASP A 52 -23.33 -27.53 -18.07
N GLU A 53 -24.58 -27.09 -18.20
CA GLU A 53 -25.76 -27.68 -17.53
C GLU A 53 -25.58 -27.91 -16.01
N GLY A 54 -24.86 -27.00 -15.34
CA GLY A 54 -24.60 -27.10 -13.90
C GLY A 54 -23.44 -28.02 -13.51
N ILE A 55 -22.79 -28.67 -14.48
CA ILE A 55 -21.64 -29.56 -14.27
C ILE A 55 -20.37 -28.83 -14.74
N TYR A 56 -19.30 -28.94 -13.97
CA TYR A 56 -17.98 -28.44 -14.36
C TYR A 56 -17.27 -29.49 -15.22
N LYS A 57 -16.63 -29.06 -16.30
CA LYS A 57 -15.95 -29.92 -17.26
C LYS A 57 -14.58 -29.35 -17.59
N ALA A 58 -13.63 -30.21 -17.90
CA ALA A 58 -12.33 -29.84 -18.44
C ALA A 58 -12.11 -30.52 -19.80
N LYS A 59 -11.99 -29.70 -20.84
CA LYS A 59 -11.65 -30.14 -22.20
C LYS A 59 -10.13 -30.10 -22.37
N ASN A 60 -9.56 -31.25 -22.66
CA ASN A 60 -8.16 -31.39 -23.04
C ASN A 60 -7.97 -30.82 -24.46
N GLN A 61 -7.07 -29.84 -24.61
CA GLN A 61 -6.88 -29.17 -25.90
C GLN A 61 -6.15 -30.05 -26.92
N SER A 62 -5.28 -30.96 -26.47
CA SER A 62 -4.58 -31.88 -27.38
C SER A 62 -5.51 -32.91 -28.03
N SER A 63 -6.51 -33.41 -27.28
CA SER A 63 -7.43 -34.45 -27.75
C SER A 63 -8.77 -33.89 -28.24
N GLY A 64 -9.11 -32.66 -27.85
CA GLY A 64 -10.41 -32.04 -28.07
C GLY A 64 -11.55 -32.63 -27.23
N ARG A 65 -11.27 -33.59 -26.34
CA ARG A 65 -12.28 -34.32 -25.54
C ARG A 65 -12.36 -33.78 -24.12
N VAL A 66 -13.51 -34.01 -23.48
CA VAL A 66 -13.68 -33.76 -22.05
C VAL A 66 -13.06 -34.93 -21.28
N ASP A 67 -11.97 -34.67 -20.57
CA ASP A 67 -11.26 -35.67 -19.77
C ASP A 67 -11.81 -35.75 -18.34
N PHE A 68 -12.31 -34.63 -17.81
CA PHE A 68 -12.82 -34.53 -16.45
C PHE A 68 -14.18 -33.84 -16.41
N SER A 69 -15.08 -34.35 -15.56
CA SER A 69 -16.42 -33.81 -15.36
C SER A 69 -16.87 -34.08 -13.93
N SER A 70 -17.39 -33.07 -13.23
CA SER A 70 -17.87 -33.21 -11.86
C SER A 70 -18.89 -32.11 -11.50
N SER A 71 -19.77 -32.39 -10.53
CA SER A 71 -20.58 -31.36 -9.88
C SER A 71 -19.78 -30.44 -8.96
N ALA A 72 -18.53 -30.81 -8.63
CA ALA A 72 -17.61 -30.04 -7.79
C ALA A 72 -16.50 -29.41 -8.64
N ALA A 73 -16.35 -28.08 -8.57
CA ALA A 73 -15.33 -27.38 -9.36
C ALA A 73 -13.91 -27.71 -8.86
N SER A 74 -13.74 -27.91 -7.55
CA SER A 74 -12.47 -28.28 -6.91
C SER A 74 -11.85 -29.54 -7.55
N VAL A 75 -12.67 -30.55 -7.83
CA VAL A 75 -12.27 -31.83 -8.43
C VAL A 75 -11.76 -31.60 -9.85
N VAL A 76 -12.52 -30.86 -10.67
CA VAL A 76 -12.14 -30.60 -12.06
C VAL A 76 -10.87 -29.77 -12.13
N LEU A 77 -10.75 -28.72 -11.31
CA LEU A 77 -9.56 -27.89 -11.21
C LEU A 77 -8.34 -28.71 -10.80
N SER A 78 -8.45 -29.49 -9.72
CA SER A 78 -7.35 -30.31 -9.19
C SER A 78 -6.90 -31.39 -10.17
N GLN A 79 -7.83 -32.07 -10.84
CA GLN A 79 -7.50 -33.09 -11.83
C GLN A 79 -6.84 -32.50 -13.07
N SER A 80 -7.35 -31.36 -13.55
CA SER A 80 -6.81 -30.68 -14.73
C SER A 80 -5.39 -30.20 -14.49
N ILE A 81 -5.12 -29.52 -13.37
CA ILE A 81 -3.78 -29.02 -13.05
C ILE A 81 -2.82 -30.12 -12.56
N SER A 82 -3.34 -31.25 -12.07
CA SER A 82 -2.49 -32.41 -11.77
C SER A 82 -1.97 -33.05 -13.05
N LYS A 83 -2.82 -33.15 -14.09
CA LYS A 83 -2.50 -33.83 -15.35
C LYS A 83 -1.84 -32.93 -16.40
N GLY A 84 -2.18 -31.65 -16.43
CA GLY A 84 -1.54 -30.63 -17.27
C GLY A 84 -0.67 -29.70 -16.44
N ASP A 85 0.10 -28.83 -17.09
CA ASP A 85 0.83 -27.74 -16.45
C ASP A 85 0.11 -26.40 -16.63
N SER A 86 -0.76 -26.29 -17.63
CA SER A 86 -1.47 -25.04 -17.95
C SER A 86 -2.99 -25.26 -18.06
N ILE A 87 -3.77 -24.44 -17.36
CA ILE A 87 -5.24 -24.47 -17.43
C ILE A 87 -5.81 -23.08 -17.69
N PHE A 88 -6.86 -23.02 -18.49
CA PHE A 88 -7.67 -21.82 -18.69
C PHE A 88 -9.08 -22.04 -18.16
N ILE A 89 -9.56 -21.14 -17.31
CA ILE A 89 -10.90 -21.20 -16.73
C ILE A 89 -11.77 -20.17 -17.47
N LYS A 90 -12.75 -20.65 -18.24
CA LYS A 90 -13.73 -19.78 -18.92
C LYS A 90 -14.50 -18.94 -17.90
N SER A 91 -14.99 -17.77 -18.32
CA SER A 91 -15.81 -16.93 -17.43
C SER A 91 -17.03 -17.71 -16.94
N GLY A 92 -17.34 -17.54 -15.66
CA GLY A 92 -18.38 -18.29 -14.97
C GLY A 92 -18.13 -18.35 -13.46
N ILE A 93 -19.09 -18.94 -12.74
CA ILE A 93 -19.01 -19.12 -11.28
C ILE A 93 -18.63 -20.57 -10.98
N TYR A 94 -17.55 -20.74 -10.21
CA TYR A 94 -16.96 -22.02 -9.83
C TYR A 94 -16.92 -22.14 -8.32
N ILE A 95 -17.70 -23.07 -7.77
CA ILE A 95 -17.84 -23.23 -6.31
C ILE A 95 -16.91 -24.34 -5.83
N LEU A 96 -16.03 -24.00 -4.88
CA LEU A 96 -15.16 -24.95 -4.22
C LEU A 96 -15.86 -25.59 -3.01
N ASP A 97 -15.76 -26.91 -2.92
CA ASP A 97 -16.16 -27.73 -1.76
C ASP A 97 -14.95 -28.36 -1.04
N ALA A 98 -13.78 -28.30 -1.67
CA ALA A 98 -12.49 -28.75 -1.16
C ALA A 98 -11.37 -27.81 -1.66
N ASP A 99 -10.22 -27.88 -1.01
CA ASP A 99 -9.03 -27.14 -1.44
C ASP A 99 -8.53 -27.67 -2.79
N VAL A 100 -8.03 -26.77 -3.63
CA VAL A 100 -7.35 -27.09 -4.89
C VAL A 100 -5.85 -27.02 -4.65
N GLN A 101 -5.16 -28.14 -4.84
CA GLN A 101 -3.71 -28.22 -4.61
C GLN A 101 -2.94 -28.35 -5.92
N ILE A 102 -1.93 -27.50 -6.06
CA ILE A 102 -0.98 -27.45 -7.17
C ILE A 102 0.38 -27.80 -6.58
N VAL A 103 0.68 -29.10 -6.53
CA VAL A 103 1.78 -29.67 -5.75
C VAL A 103 2.97 -30.01 -6.65
N ASN A 104 4.17 -29.58 -6.26
CA ASN A 104 5.44 -29.89 -6.92
C ASN A 104 5.44 -29.60 -8.43
N LYS A 105 4.80 -28.49 -8.80
CA LYS A 105 4.76 -28.02 -10.18
C LYS A 105 5.76 -26.92 -10.43
N LYS A 106 6.38 -26.99 -11.61
CA LYS A 106 7.18 -25.90 -12.15
C LYS A 106 6.46 -25.34 -13.37
N HIS A 107 6.40 -24.02 -13.49
CA HIS A 107 5.74 -23.34 -14.59
C HIS A 107 4.26 -23.68 -14.70
N ALA A 108 3.59 -24.00 -13.58
CA ALA A 108 2.14 -24.18 -13.63
C ALA A 108 1.46 -22.85 -13.93
N GLU A 109 0.51 -22.85 -14.86
CA GLU A 109 -0.25 -21.68 -15.27
C GLU A 109 -1.74 -21.89 -15.02
N VAL A 110 -2.33 -21.01 -14.22
CA VAL A 110 -3.79 -20.95 -13.98
C VAL A 110 -4.30 -19.61 -14.47
N ALA A 111 -4.91 -19.62 -15.64
CA ALA A 111 -5.37 -18.40 -16.30
C ALA A 111 -6.90 -18.31 -16.31
N SER A 112 -7.41 -17.09 -16.29
CA SER A 112 -8.81 -16.81 -16.58
C SER A 112 -8.98 -15.41 -17.18
N ASN A 113 -10.20 -15.15 -17.65
CA ASN A 113 -10.63 -13.85 -18.11
C ASN A 113 -11.97 -13.50 -17.46
N GLY A 114 -11.97 -13.44 -16.13
CA GLY A 114 -13.15 -13.11 -15.33
C GLY A 114 -13.98 -14.32 -14.90
N ALA A 115 -13.36 -15.46 -14.60
CA ALA A 115 -14.01 -16.48 -13.79
C ALA A 115 -14.03 -16.06 -12.32
N THR A 116 -15.14 -16.36 -11.64
CA THR A 116 -15.31 -16.15 -10.21
C THR A 116 -15.18 -17.49 -9.49
N ILE A 117 -14.15 -17.63 -8.66
CA ILE A 117 -14.00 -18.75 -7.73
C ILE A 117 -14.68 -18.38 -6.41
N VAL A 118 -15.71 -19.13 -6.03
CA VAL A 118 -16.37 -19.02 -4.73
C VAL A 118 -15.78 -20.08 -3.81
N GLY A 119 -14.89 -19.64 -2.93
CA GLY A 119 -14.09 -20.53 -2.09
C GLY A 119 -14.85 -21.18 -0.95
N ASN A 120 -15.86 -20.52 -0.37
CA ASN A 120 -16.54 -20.97 0.86
C ASN A 120 -15.55 -21.35 1.99
N GLY A 121 -14.49 -20.55 2.16
CA GLY A 121 -13.41 -20.78 3.11
C GLY A 121 -12.37 -21.81 2.68
N LYS A 122 -12.43 -22.32 1.44
CA LYS A 122 -11.43 -23.22 0.85
C LYS A 122 -10.27 -22.45 0.22
N LYS A 123 -9.20 -23.18 -0.08
CA LYS A 123 -7.95 -22.63 -0.57
C LYS A 123 -7.60 -23.09 -1.99
N ILE A 124 -6.88 -22.23 -2.72
CA ILE A 124 -6.06 -22.62 -3.87
C ILE A 124 -4.61 -22.57 -3.41
N ILE A 125 -3.89 -23.68 -3.49
CA ILE A 125 -2.59 -23.84 -2.83
C ILE A 125 -1.52 -24.19 -3.87
N PHE A 126 -0.56 -23.30 -4.10
CA PHE A 126 0.71 -23.63 -4.74
C PHE A 126 1.68 -24.15 -3.68
N ARG A 127 2.12 -25.40 -3.80
CA ARG A 127 2.93 -26.04 -2.74
C ARG A 127 4.10 -26.83 -3.31
N GLY A 128 5.29 -26.59 -2.77
CA GLY A 128 6.44 -27.47 -2.91
C GLY A 128 6.67 -28.34 -1.68
N ASP A 129 7.18 -29.55 -1.89
CA ASP A 129 7.88 -30.28 -0.82
C ASP A 129 9.09 -29.47 -0.34
N ASP A 130 9.74 -28.77 -1.27
CA ASP A 130 10.64 -27.64 -1.07
C ASP A 130 10.52 -26.64 -2.25
N TYR A 131 11.21 -25.50 -2.16
CA TYR A 131 11.17 -24.41 -3.15
C TYR A 131 11.71 -24.83 -4.52
N THR A 132 12.50 -25.90 -4.59
CA THR A 132 13.03 -26.43 -5.86
C THR A 132 11.99 -27.24 -6.62
N TYR A 133 10.94 -27.74 -5.96
CA TYR A 133 9.87 -28.48 -6.61
C TYR A 133 8.69 -27.60 -7.05
N SER A 134 8.51 -26.43 -6.45
CA SER A 134 7.44 -25.48 -6.80
C SER A 134 8.00 -24.14 -7.27
N GLN A 135 8.11 -23.95 -8.60
CA GLN A 135 8.86 -22.82 -9.17
C GLN A 135 8.13 -22.15 -10.34
N ASN A 136 8.24 -20.82 -10.45
CA ASN A 136 7.79 -20.06 -11.62
C ASN A 136 6.30 -20.26 -11.97
N ASN A 137 5.46 -20.49 -10.96
CA ASN A 137 4.03 -20.70 -11.17
C ASN A 137 3.34 -19.35 -11.39
N VAL A 138 2.25 -19.34 -12.15
CA VAL A 138 1.52 -18.12 -12.48
C VAL A 138 0.02 -18.34 -12.30
N LEU A 139 -0.66 -17.37 -11.67
CA LEU A 139 -2.12 -17.33 -11.59
C LEU A 139 -2.62 -15.92 -11.89
N TYR A 140 -3.58 -15.80 -12.81
CA TYR A 140 -4.09 -14.48 -13.20
C TYR A 140 -5.54 -14.46 -13.72
N GLY A 141 -6.13 -13.25 -13.67
CA GLY A 141 -7.41 -12.93 -14.32
C GLY A 141 -8.65 -13.49 -13.64
N LEU A 142 -8.57 -13.74 -12.34
CA LEU A 142 -9.64 -14.33 -11.53
C LEU A 142 -10.31 -13.31 -10.59
N GLN A 143 -11.56 -13.57 -10.25
CA GLN A 143 -12.16 -13.06 -9.02
C GLN A 143 -12.22 -14.21 -8.00
N VAL A 144 -11.75 -13.95 -6.78
CA VAL A 144 -11.68 -14.90 -5.68
C VAL A 144 -12.55 -14.38 -4.54
N LEU A 145 -13.68 -15.05 -4.30
CA LEU A 145 -14.65 -14.69 -3.27
C LEU A 145 -14.57 -15.67 -2.11
N ASN A 146 -14.37 -15.16 -0.89
CA ASN A 146 -14.35 -15.97 0.34
C ASN A 146 -13.44 -17.21 0.22
N ALA A 147 -12.23 -17.02 -0.27
CA ALA A 147 -11.21 -18.05 -0.43
C ALA A 147 -9.84 -17.50 -0.05
N THR A 148 -8.87 -18.40 0.13
CA THR A 148 -7.46 -18.02 0.30
C THR A 148 -6.63 -18.58 -0.84
N LEU A 149 -5.79 -17.75 -1.44
CA LEU A 149 -4.70 -18.21 -2.26
C LEU A 149 -3.46 -18.37 -1.38
N ARG A 150 -2.96 -19.59 -1.25
CA ARG A 150 -1.79 -19.91 -0.44
C ARG A 150 -0.60 -20.26 -1.32
N ILE A 151 0.55 -19.66 -1.04
CA ILE A 151 1.85 -19.99 -1.64
C ILE A 151 2.73 -20.55 -0.53
N GLU A 152 3.14 -21.80 -0.69
CA GLU A 152 3.89 -22.54 0.32
C GLU A 152 5.13 -23.19 -0.26
N ASN A 153 6.29 -22.91 0.34
CA ASN A 153 7.59 -23.46 -0.06
C ASN A 153 7.80 -23.33 -1.58
N SER A 154 7.66 -22.13 -2.13
CA SER A 154 7.67 -21.90 -3.58
C SER A 154 8.54 -20.71 -3.96
N PHE A 155 9.18 -20.80 -5.13
CA PHE A 155 10.04 -19.75 -5.65
C PHE A 155 9.46 -19.14 -6.92
N LEU A 156 9.49 -17.81 -7.03
CA LEU A 156 9.05 -17.06 -8.23
C LEU A 156 7.59 -17.31 -8.64
N THR A 157 6.68 -17.51 -7.68
CA THR A 157 5.24 -17.55 -8.00
C THR A 157 4.73 -16.14 -8.30
N SER A 158 4.00 -15.97 -9.40
CA SER A 158 3.47 -14.69 -9.86
C SER A 158 1.93 -14.69 -9.85
N LEU A 159 1.36 -13.63 -9.29
CA LEU A 159 -0.08 -13.40 -9.18
C LEU A 159 -0.40 -12.07 -9.84
N SER A 160 -1.33 -12.04 -10.79
CA SER A 160 -1.70 -10.78 -11.43
C SER A 160 -3.17 -10.65 -11.83
N ASP A 161 -3.68 -9.43 -11.81
CA ASP A 161 -5.03 -9.12 -12.30
C ASP A 161 -6.12 -9.92 -11.56
N ILE A 162 -5.98 -10.02 -10.22
CA ILE A 162 -6.90 -10.78 -9.36
C ILE A 162 -7.69 -9.83 -8.47
N ILE A 163 -8.99 -10.06 -8.36
CA ILE A 163 -9.84 -9.39 -7.37
C ILE A 163 -10.12 -10.38 -6.23
N PHE A 164 -9.68 -10.06 -5.02
CA PHE A 164 -10.03 -10.77 -3.80
C PHE A 164 -11.14 -10.03 -3.07
N GLU A 165 -12.21 -10.74 -2.72
CA GLU A 165 -13.39 -10.14 -2.10
C GLU A 165 -13.88 -10.98 -0.91
N ASN A 166 -14.18 -10.31 0.20
CA ASN A 166 -14.78 -10.93 1.40
C ASN A 166 -13.96 -12.14 1.92
N CYS A 167 -12.64 -12.06 1.85
CA CYS A 167 -11.74 -13.11 2.32
C CYS A 167 -11.33 -12.88 3.78
N SER A 168 -11.32 -13.92 4.61
CA SER A 168 -10.63 -13.83 5.91
C SER A 168 -9.13 -13.55 5.70
N VAL A 169 -8.51 -14.28 4.75
CA VAL A 169 -7.13 -14.07 4.31
C VAL A 169 -7.14 -14.23 2.80
N ALA A 170 -6.81 -13.19 2.05
CA ALA A 170 -6.85 -13.26 0.59
C ALA A 170 -5.61 -13.98 0.03
N ILE A 171 -4.41 -13.50 0.35
CA ILE A 171 -3.14 -14.15 0.00
C ILE A 171 -2.40 -14.54 1.27
N GLU A 172 -1.93 -15.78 1.31
CA GLU A 172 -1.14 -16.33 2.42
C GLU A 172 0.18 -16.87 1.88
N LEU A 173 1.30 -16.28 2.30
CA LEU A 173 2.63 -16.83 2.07
C LEU A 173 3.07 -17.58 3.33
N ALA A 174 3.51 -18.81 3.17
CA ALA A 174 3.85 -19.68 4.30
C ALA A 174 5.08 -20.54 4.05
N ASN A 175 5.97 -20.54 5.04
CA ASN A 175 7.17 -21.37 5.07
C ASN A 175 6.96 -22.53 6.04
N THR A 176 6.75 -23.74 5.51
CA THR A 176 6.49 -24.94 6.35
C THR A 176 7.68 -25.88 6.39
N ARG A 177 8.54 -25.87 5.36
CA ARG A 177 9.78 -26.68 5.32
C ARG A 177 10.99 -25.91 4.83
N THR A 178 10.76 -24.91 4.00
CA THR A 178 11.79 -24.06 3.41
C THR A 178 11.20 -22.68 3.14
N TRP A 179 11.95 -21.80 2.49
CA TRP A 179 11.53 -20.45 2.18
C TRP A 179 10.54 -20.37 1.00
N THR A 180 9.84 -19.25 0.94
CA THR A 180 8.96 -18.85 -0.15
C THR A 180 9.40 -17.48 -0.63
N GLU A 181 10.14 -17.40 -1.73
CA GLU A 181 10.87 -16.19 -2.13
C GLU A 181 10.56 -15.77 -3.57
N GLY A 182 10.86 -14.51 -3.89
CA GLY A 182 10.71 -13.98 -5.25
C GLY A 182 9.26 -13.91 -5.72
N THR A 183 8.28 -13.95 -4.80
CA THR A 183 6.87 -13.89 -5.18
C THR A 183 6.55 -12.54 -5.80
N LYS A 184 5.76 -12.51 -6.87
CA LYS A 184 5.27 -11.28 -7.49
C LYS A 184 3.76 -11.18 -7.34
N ILE A 185 3.28 -10.07 -6.79
CA ILE A 185 1.85 -9.78 -6.63
C ILE A 185 1.57 -8.44 -7.30
N GLU A 186 0.83 -8.44 -8.40
CA GLU A 186 0.72 -7.28 -9.28
C GLU A 186 -0.70 -7.00 -9.76
N ASN A 187 -1.11 -5.73 -9.72
CA ASN A 187 -2.44 -5.32 -10.22
C ASN A 187 -3.60 -6.09 -9.55
N CYS A 188 -3.45 -6.39 -8.25
CA CYS A 188 -4.48 -7.09 -7.47
C CYS A 188 -5.32 -6.09 -6.67
N HIS A 189 -6.61 -6.41 -6.51
CA HIS A 189 -7.55 -5.64 -5.72
C HIS A 189 -8.04 -6.45 -4.53
N PHE A 190 -7.99 -5.89 -3.33
CA PHE A 190 -8.43 -6.51 -2.09
C PHE A 190 -9.60 -5.73 -1.53
N ILE A 191 -10.77 -6.36 -1.43
CA ILE A 191 -12.02 -5.71 -1.07
C ILE A 191 -12.62 -6.43 0.13
N ASN A 192 -12.73 -5.72 1.25
CA ASN A 192 -13.33 -6.27 2.47
C ASN A 192 -12.66 -7.58 2.93
N CYS A 193 -11.33 -7.61 2.88
CA CYS A 193 -10.54 -8.72 3.43
C CYS A 193 -10.17 -8.42 4.88
N THR A 194 -10.22 -9.41 5.79
CA THR A 194 -9.70 -9.23 7.16
C THR A 194 -8.18 -9.11 7.14
N GLU A 195 -7.50 -9.99 6.40
CA GLU A 195 -6.09 -9.83 6.03
C GLU A 195 -5.98 -9.91 4.50
N SER A 196 -5.43 -8.89 3.86
CA SER A 196 -5.30 -8.92 2.39
C SER A 196 -4.09 -9.77 1.95
N ILE A 197 -2.92 -9.51 2.54
CA ILE A 197 -1.71 -10.33 2.34
C ILE A 197 -1.11 -10.63 3.71
N ALA A 198 -0.88 -11.91 3.99
CA ALA A 198 -0.23 -12.35 5.22
C ALA A 198 1.06 -13.12 4.92
N PHE A 199 2.15 -12.67 5.52
CA PHE A 199 3.44 -13.37 5.57
C PHE A 199 3.51 -14.07 6.93
N ARG A 200 3.31 -15.38 6.92
CA ARG A 200 3.10 -16.14 8.15
C ARG A 200 4.40 -16.41 8.89
N THR A 201 4.32 -16.54 10.21
CA THR A 201 5.41 -17.07 11.02
C THR A 201 5.83 -18.45 10.47
N PRO A 202 7.13 -18.69 10.20
CA PRO A 202 7.60 -19.98 9.73
C PRO A 202 7.31 -21.08 10.76
N THR A 203 6.96 -22.26 10.27
CA THR A 203 6.73 -23.44 11.11
C THR A 203 7.79 -24.52 10.86
N GLU A 204 7.87 -25.51 11.75
CA GLU A 204 8.83 -26.61 11.68
C GLU A 204 10.29 -26.11 11.64
N ASN A 205 11.07 -26.53 10.64
CA ASN A 205 12.47 -26.15 10.44
C ASN A 205 12.64 -25.13 9.30
N ALA A 206 11.56 -24.47 8.88
CA ALA A 206 11.62 -23.50 7.80
C ALA A 206 12.28 -22.18 8.26
N THR A 207 12.87 -21.45 7.31
CA THR A 207 13.41 -20.11 7.55
C THR A 207 12.31 -19.05 7.50
N GLY A 208 12.54 -17.89 8.10
CA GLY A 208 11.62 -16.74 8.04
C GLY A 208 11.53 -16.06 6.68
N SER A 209 12.47 -16.36 5.77
CA SER A 209 12.65 -15.62 4.52
C SER A 209 11.45 -15.68 3.57
N TYR A 210 10.97 -14.50 3.22
CA TYR A 210 10.10 -14.19 2.10
C TYR A 210 10.77 -13.21 1.11
N ALA A 211 12.11 -13.26 1.07
CA ALA A 211 12.95 -12.27 0.41
C ALA A 211 12.65 -12.07 -1.08
N SER A 212 13.05 -10.91 -1.60
CA SER A 212 12.90 -10.53 -3.01
C SER A 212 11.46 -10.56 -3.53
N THR A 213 10.47 -10.50 -2.64
CA THR A 213 9.06 -10.47 -3.01
C THR A 213 8.67 -9.06 -3.44
N GLN A 214 7.83 -8.95 -4.46
CA GLN A 214 7.39 -7.69 -5.04
C GLN A 214 5.87 -7.59 -4.99
N ILE A 215 5.37 -6.53 -4.36
CA ILE A 215 3.96 -6.15 -4.36
C ILE A 215 3.84 -4.82 -5.10
N ASN A 216 3.16 -4.81 -6.25
CA ASN A 216 3.15 -3.65 -7.15
C ASN A 216 1.76 -3.35 -7.69
N ARG A 217 1.37 -2.06 -7.76
CA ARG A 217 0.08 -1.63 -8.32
C ARG A 217 -1.14 -2.30 -7.68
N CYS A 218 -1.05 -2.60 -6.38
CA CYS A 218 -2.14 -3.23 -5.65
C CYS A 218 -3.04 -2.20 -5.00
N PHE A 219 -4.32 -2.52 -4.88
CA PHE A 219 -5.32 -1.67 -4.25
C PHE A 219 -5.99 -2.39 -3.08
N PHE A 220 -5.96 -1.78 -1.90
CA PHE A 220 -6.48 -2.35 -0.66
C PHE A 220 -7.63 -1.50 -0.16
N ASN A 221 -8.85 -2.02 -0.15
CA ASN A 221 -10.02 -1.40 0.49
C ASN A 221 -10.30 -2.12 1.82
N LEU A 222 -9.84 -1.47 2.89
CA LEU A 222 -9.86 -1.97 4.26
C LEU A 222 -11.14 -1.53 4.98
N ARG A 223 -11.73 -2.45 5.75
CA ARG A 223 -12.88 -2.21 6.65
C ARG A 223 -12.48 -2.37 8.10
N ASP A 224 -13.42 -2.22 9.04
CA ASP A 224 -13.12 -2.35 10.45
C ASP A 224 -12.49 -3.71 10.79
N ASN A 225 -11.49 -3.68 11.67
CA ASN A 225 -10.72 -4.86 12.09
C ASN A 225 -9.97 -5.56 10.94
N SER A 226 -9.46 -4.80 9.97
CA SER A 226 -8.69 -5.36 8.85
C SER A 226 -7.26 -4.85 8.75
N ILE A 227 -6.44 -5.68 8.12
CA ILE A 227 -5.04 -5.43 7.85
C ILE A 227 -4.80 -5.57 6.34
N GLY A 228 -4.16 -4.58 5.73
CA GLY A 228 -3.71 -4.66 4.34
C GLY A 228 -2.63 -5.73 4.19
N ILE A 229 -1.46 -5.47 4.77
CA ILE A 229 -0.33 -6.39 4.76
C ILE A 229 0.08 -6.70 6.19
N ASN A 230 0.12 -7.99 6.55
CA ASN A 230 0.53 -8.47 7.86
C ASN A 230 1.86 -9.23 7.74
N ILE A 231 2.91 -8.71 8.37
CA ILE A 231 4.20 -9.38 8.52
C ILE A 231 4.29 -9.92 9.95
N GLU A 232 4.02 -11.21 10.13
CA GLU A 232 3.98 -11.83 11.45
C GLU A 232 5.37 -11.93 12.10
N GLU A 233 5.40 -12.23 13.40
CA GLU A 233 6.63 -12.50 14.13
C GLU A 233 7.49 -13.55 13.39
N LYS A 234 8.81 -13.31 13.30
CA LYS A 234 9.79 -14.16 12.59
C LYS A 234 9.59 -14.29 11.07
N ALA A 235 8.60 -13.64 10.46
CA ALA A 235 8.52 -13.51 9.02
C ALA A 235 9.51 -12.41 8.55
N GLU A 236 10.27 -12.69 7.49
CA GLU A 236 11.29 -11.80 6.94
C GLU A 236 10.93 -11.43 5.51
N TYR A 237 10.14 -10.37 5.35
CA TYR A 237 9.87 -9.75 4.04
C TYR A 237 11.04 -8.81 3.70
N SER A 238 12.23 -9.37 3.52
CA SER A 238 13.49 -8.64 3.28
C SER A 238 13.80 -8.45 1.80
N ASP A 239 14.68 -7.51 1.45
CA ASP A 239 15.16 -7.29 0.08
C ASP A 239 14.01 -7.12 -0.92
N SER A 240 12.87 -6.65 -0.42
CA SER A 240 11.57 -6.71 -1.09
C SER A 240 11.09 -5.32 -1.47
N GLN A 241 10.00 -5.26 -2.23
CA GLN A 241 9.48 -3.99 -2.74
C GLN A 241 7.97 -3.93 -2.61
N LEU A 242 7.47 -2.88 -1.94
CA LEU A 242 6.06 -2.49 -1.97
C LEU A 242 5.94 -1.20 -2.77
N GLN A 243 5.35 -1.29 -3.96
CA GLN A 243 5.39 -0.22 -4.96
C GLN A 243 4.02 0.16 -5.51
N ASN A 244 3.84 1.45 -5.80
CA ASN A 244 2.71 2.02 -6.55
C ASN A 244 1.33 1.53 -6.06
N SER A 245 1.21 1.25 -4.76
CA SER A 245 0.05 0.59 -4.18
C SER A 245 -0.74 1.59 -3.34
N ARG A 246 -2.05 1.41 -3.26
CA ARG A 246 -2.92 2.32 -2.51
C ARG A 246 -3.72 1.56 -1.46
N MET A 247 -3.65 2.05 -0.23
CA MET A 247 -4.40 1.53 0.90
C MET A 247 -5.45 2.56 1.31
N TRP A 248 -6.71 2.15 1.21
CA TRP A 248 -7.89 2.91 1.61
C TRP A 248 -8.43 2.37 2.92
N LEU A 249 -8.45 3.26 3.91
CA LEU A 249 -8.92 3.03 5.26
C LEU A 249 -10.03 4.04 5.55
N GLY A 250 -10.92 3.79 6.52
CA GLY A 250 -11.89 4.79 6.94
C GLY A 250 -13.13 4.93 6.05
N GLU A 251 -13.24 4.17 4.95
CA GLU A 251 -14.34 4.34 3.99
C GLU A 251 -15.70 3.93 4.60
N ASN A 252 -16.78 4.62 4.22
CA ASN A 252 -18.15 4.28 4.62
C ASN A 252 -18.37 4.20 6.15
N HIS A 253 -17.78 5.12 6.91
CA HIS A 253 -17.85 5.17 8.38
C HIS A 253 -17.29 3.93 9.09
N GLN A 254 -16.41 3.18 8.43
CA GLN A 254 -15.60 2.13 9.04
C GLN A 254 -14.35 2.80 9.63
N GLU A 255 -14.39 3.25 10.88
CA GLU A 255 -13.37 4.13 11.47
C GLU A 255 -12.47 3.46 12.52
N ASN A 256 -12.53 2.12 12.66
CA ASN A 256 -11.94 1.42 13.81
C ASN A 256 -11.02 0.26 13.46
N ASN A 257 -9.88 0.18 14.16
CA ASN A 257 -8.95 -0.97 14.16
C ASN A 257 -8.51 -1.39 12.74
N GLN A 258 -7.99 -0.44 11.97
CA GLN A 258 -7.55 -0.69 10.60
C GLN A 258 -6.07 -0.37 10.48
N THR A 259 -5.31 -1.28 9.87
CA THR A 259 -3.88 -1.10 9.67
C THR A 259 -3.51 -1.36 8.23
N GLY A 260 -2.86 -0.39 7.57
CA GLY A 260 -2.35 -0.58 6.21
C GLY A 260 -1.29 -1.67 6.16
N LEU A 261 -0.19 -1.45 6.89
CA LEU A 261 0.92 -2.38 7.05
C LEU A 261 1.16 -2.67 8.54
N LYS A 262 0.98 -3.91 8.96
CA LYS A 262 1.31 -4.38 10.30
C LYS A 262 2.64 -5.14 10.25
N LEU A 263 3.59 -4.72 11.08
CA LEU A 263 4.95 -5.25 11.11
C LEU A 263 5.31 -5.78 12.50
N ASP A 264 5.18 -7.09 12.70
CA ASP A 264 5.69 -7.79 13.87
C ASP A 264 7.01 -8.55 13.57
N GLY A 265 7.30 -8.83 12.29
CA GLY A 265 8.51 -9.49 11.80
C GLY A 265 9.63 -8.54 11.35
N SER A 266 10.17 -8.75 10.15
CA SER A 266 11.28 -7.98 9.59
C SER A 266 11.00 -7.54 8.16
N MET A 267 11.38 -6.31 7.83
CA MET A 267 11.37 -5.72 6.49
C MET A 267 12.75 -5.18 6.11
N HIS A 268 13.80 -5.93 6.44
CA HIS A 268 15.19 -5.53 6.23
C HIS A 268 15.46 -5.26 4.75
N GLU A 269 16.09 -4.12 4.44
CA GLU A 269 16.40 -3.69 3.06
C GLU A 269 15.17 -3.63 2.12
N THR A 270 13.95 -3.58 2.68
CA THR A 270 12.72 -3.50 1.88
C THR A 270 12.35 -2.05 1.59
N LEU A 271 12.01 -1.77 0.33
CA LEU A 271 11.66 -0.44 -0.15
C LEU A 271 10.13 -0.27 -0.25
N LEU A 272 9.62 0.79 0.36
CA LEU A 272 8.27 1.33 0.11
C LEU A 272 8.38 2.54 -0.80
N SER A 273 7.77 2.50 -1.99
CA SER A 273 7.84 3.60 -2.96
C SER A 273 6.53 3.76 -3.73
N GLY A 274 6.05 4.99 -3.88
CA GLY A 274 4.78 5.30 -4.54
C GLY A 274 3.57 4.72 -3.80
N VAL A 275 3.71 4.42 -2.51
CA VAL A 275 2.63 3.87 -1.68
C VAL A 275 1.79 5.01 -1.14
N VAL A 276 0.47 4.94 -1.35
CA VAL A 276 -0.48 5.92 -0.83
C VAL A 276 -1.29 5.27 0.28
N PHE A 277 -1.11 5.75 1.51
CA PHE A 277 -1.99 5.44 2.62
C PHE A 277 -3.00 6.58 2.76
N GLU A 278 -4.28 6.26 2.69
CA GLU A 278 -5.36 7.25 2.72
C GLU A 278 -6.46 6.81 3.67
N SER A 279 -6.76 7.67 4.64
CA SER A 279 -7.79 7.44 5.64
C SER A 279 -8.93 8.44 5.50
N PHE A 280 -10.14 7.93 5.31
CA PHE A 280 -11.38 8.71 5.24
C PHE A 280 -12.10 8.81 6.59
N ALA A 281 -11.50 8.29 7.67
CA ALA A 281 -12.10 8.29 8.99
C ALA A 281 -12.31 9.72 9.52
N ILE A 282 -13.48 10.00 10.09
CA ILE A 282 -13.76 11.30 10.70
C ILE A 282 -13.15 11.36 12.10
N ASN A 283 -13.34 10.31 12.91
CA ASN A 283 -12.80 10.18 14.26
C ASN A 283 -12.01 8.85 14.41
N PRO A 284 -10.79 8.76 13.85
CA PRO A 284 -10.05 7.50 13.77
C PRO A 284 -9.72 6.92 15.15
N LEU A 285 -10.09 5.66 15.38
CA LEU A 285 -9.73 4.89 16.57
C LEU A 285 -8.92 3.65 16.16
N ASN A 286 -7.64 3.61 16.56
CA ASN A 286 -6.69 2.58 16.13
C ASN A 286 -6.61 2.43 14.59
N VAL A 287 -6.59 3.56 13.88
CA VAL A 287 -6.36 3.59 12.43
C VAL A 287 -4.91 4.00 12.17
N TYR A 288 -4.14 3.07 11.61
CA TYR A 288 -2.70 3.19 11.40
C TYR A 288 -2.33 2.95 9.95
N ALA A 289 -1.51 3.80 9.34
CA ALA A 289 -0.97 3.48 8.02
C ALA A 289 0.08 2.36 8.15
N ILE A 290 1.00 2.51 9.10
CA ILE A 290 1.98 1.49 9.48
C ILE A 290 1.90 1.29 11.00
N SER A 291 1.87 0.04 11.46
CA SER A 291 1.95 -0.32 12.88
C SER A 291 3.17 -1.21 13.10
N ILE A 292 4.07 -0.78 13.99
CA ILE A 292 5.31 -1.48 14.30
C ILE A 292 5.15 -2.18 15.66
N GLY A 293 5.23 -3.50 15.65
CA GLY A 293 5.14 -4.36 16.82
C GLY A 293 6.45 -4.41 17.62
N GLU A 294 6.35 -4.86 18.86
CA GLU A 294 7.48 -4.98 19.79
C GLU A 294 8.58 -5.90 19.24
N THR A 295 8.14 -7.01 18.64
CA THR A 295 8.98 -8.06 18.04
C THR A 295 9.60 -7.66 16.71
N SER A 296 9.22 -6.51 16.15
CA SER A 296 9.77 -6.02 14.89
C SER A 296 11.29 -5.89 14.99
N VAL A 297 12.00 -6.49 14.04
CA VAL A 297 13.47 -6.50 14.00
C VAL A 297 13.99 -5.30 13.22
N THR A 298 13.53 -5.14 11.98
CA THR A 298 13.88 -4.01 11.11
C THR A 298 12.67 -3.52 10.35
N THR A 299 12.58 -2.20 10.19
CA THR A 299 11.52 -1.50 9.45
C THR A 299 11.90 -1.33 7.99
N PRO A 300 10.94 -1.05 7.11
CA PRO A 300 11.26 -0.74 5.72
C PRO A 300 11.94 0.62 5.55
N ASN A 301 12.64 0.78 4.43
CA ASN A 301 13.01 2.07 3.88
C ASN A 301 11.79 2.71 3.19
N ILE A 302 11.40 3.89 3.65
CA ILE A 302 10.31 4.68 3.09
C ILE A 302 10.89 5.69 2.10
N ASP A 303 10.59 5.55 0.82
CA ASP A 303 10.95 6.54 -0.19
C ASP A 303 10.01 7.75 -0.15
N SER A 304 10.56 8.86 -0.60
CA SER A 304 9.99 10.19 -0.79
C SER A 304 8.60 10.19 -1.46
N THR A 305 8.30 9.18 -2.28
CA THR A 305 7.03 9.07 -2.99
C THR A 305 5.89 8.43 -2.18
N VAL A 306 6.14 8.01 -0.94
CA VAL A 306 5.10 7.53 -0.01
C VAL A 306 4.28 8.70 0.53
N SER A 307 2.96 8.54 0.63
CA SER A 307 2.08 9.60 1.11
C SER A 307 1.08 9.11 2.15
N PHE A 308 0.80 9.97 3.13
CA PHE A 308 -0.20 9.77 4.17
C PHE A 308 -1.28 10.85 4.06
N LEU A 309 -2.50 10.46 3.73
CA LEU A 309 -3.61 11.36 3.45
C LEU A 309 -4.76 11.15 4.44
N GLY A 310 -5.44 12.22 4.82
CA GLY A 310 -6.60 12.17 5.72
C GLY A 310 -6.26 12.09 7.21
N ASN A 311 -7.21 11.63 8.03
CA ASN A 311 -7.10 11.63 9.49
C ASN A 311 -6.65 10.26 10.01
N TRP A 312 -5.74 10.24 10.96
CA TRP A 312 -5.14 9.02 11.49
C TRP A 312 -5.15 9.02 13.02
N THR A 313 -5.17 7.84 13.62
CA THR A 313 -4.72 7.72 15.02
C THR A 313 -3.21 7.95 15.07
N SER A 314 -2.46 7.31 14.16
CA SER A 314 -1.08 7.65 13.86
C SER A 314 -0.75 7.22 12.42
N ARG A 315 0.16 7.93 11.75
CA ARG A 315 0.63 7.54 10.41
C ARG A 315 1.55 6.32 10.58
N VAL A 316 2.52 6.41 11.47
CA VAL A 316 3.36 5.28 11.85
C VAL A 316 3.27 5.07 13.36
N TYR A 317 2.51 4.07 13.80
CA TYR A 317 2.43 3.73 15.21
C TYR A 317 3.69 2.95 15.63
N ASN A 318 4.58 3.62 16.36
CA ASN A 318 5.90 3.11 16.75
C ASN A 318 6.19 3.33 18.26
N PRO A 319 5.42 2.73 19.18
CA PRO A 319 5.58 2.96 20.61
C PRO A 319 6.87 2.37 21.18
N PHE A 320 7.62 1.59 20.38
CA PHE A 320 8.85 0.91 20.78
C PHE A 320 10.12 1.61 20.25
N SER A 321 9.99 2.82 19.70
CA SER A 321 11.10 3.64 19.19
C SER A 321 12.00 2.89 18.18
N LYS A 322 11.40 2.03 17.33
CA LYS A 322 12.14 1.35 16.27
C LYS A 322 12.59 2.38 15.24
N TRP A 323 13.73 2.14 14.61
CA TRP A 323 14.30 3.10 13.66
C TRP A 323 13.48 3.09 12.39
N ILE A 324 13.26 4.24 11.78
CA ILE A 324 12.55 4.38 10.50
C ILE A 324 13.51 5.09 9.54
N SER A 325 13.78 4.46 8.40
CA SER A 325 14.73 4.96 7.41
C SER A 325 14.00 5.43 6.16
N GLY A 326 14.58 6.39 5.42
CA GLY A 326 14.02 6.82 4.14
C GLY A 326 15.04 7.47 3.20
N ALA A 327 14.63 7.72 1.96
CA ALA A 327 15.52 8.14 0.87
C ALA A 327 14.92 9.30 0.05
N GLY A 328 15.59 10.47 0.01
CA GLY A 328 15.06 11.63 -0.72
C GLY A 328 16.08 12.66 -1.20
N GLY A 329 15.59 13.86 -1.56
CA GLY A 329 16.34 14.94 -2.20
C GLY A 329 16.75 16.08 -1.25
N VAL A 330 17.20 17.22 -1.79
CA VAL A 330 17.57 18.42 -1.00
C VAL A 330 16.50 19.51 -1.08
N PHE A 331 16.31 20.27 0.00
CA PHE A 331 15.35 21.37 0.07
C PHE A 331 15.92 22.66 0.67
N ARG A 332 15.24 23.77 0.39
CA ARG A 332 15.52 25.09 0.97
C ARG A 332 14.24 25.92 1.16
N ASN A 333 14.04 26.48 2.34
CA ASN A 333 13.10 27.55 2.65
C ASN A 333 13.86 28.76 3.17
N ILE A 334 13.45 29.97 2.78
CA ILE A 334 14.18 31.21 3.08
C ILE A 334 13.17 32.26 3.50
N ASN A 335 13.51 33.00 4.55
CA ASN A 335 12.74 34.13 5.06
C ASN A 335 11.30 33.76 5.47
N GLU A 336 11.09 32.55 6.00
CA GLU A 336 9.81 32.15 6.57
C GLU A 336 9.54 33.02 7.80
N LEU A 337 8.48 33.82 7.75
CA LEU A 337 8.13 34.73 8.84
C LEU A 337 7.49 33.95 9.99
N VAL A 338 8.03 34.10 11.19
CA VAL A 338 7.48 33.51 12.41
C VAL A 338 6.73 34.59 13.19
N PRO A 339 5.40 34.47 13.39
CA PRO A 339 4.63 35.41 14.18
C PRO A 339 5.18 35.52 15.60
N LEU A 340 5.44 36.76 16.03
CA LEU A 340 5.86 37.06 17.39
C LEU A 340 4.64 37.26 18.29
N GLY A 341 4.58 36.54 19.41
CA GLY A 341 3.71 36.91 20.52
C GLY A 341 4.36 38.00 21.40
N VAL A 342 3.56 38.63 22.25
CA VAL A 342 3.97 39.70 23.16
C VAL A 342 3.70 39.31 24.62
N GLU A 343 4.20 40.09 25.57
CA GLU A 343 4.00 39.89 27.02
C GLU A 343 4.46 38.50 27.51
N GLY A 344 5.49 37.94 26.88
CA GLY A 344 6.05 36.63 27.22
C GLY A 344 5.20 35.44 26.74
N VAL A 345 4.17 35.68 25.92
CA VAL A 345 3.34 34.63 25.32
C VAL A 345 3.85 34.31 23.92
N TYR A 346 3.90 33.03 23.55
CA TYR A 346 4.25 32.59 22.20
C TYR A 346 3.16 32.98 21.19
N GLY A 347 3.58 33.48 20.03
CA GLY A 347 2.69 33.72 18.89
C GLY A 347 2.23 32.42 18.23
N ASN A 348 1.51 32.54 17.12
CA ASN A 348 1.06 31.37 16.35
C ASN A 348 2.27 30.57 15.83
N THR A 349 2.24 29.25 16.01
CA THR A 349 3.27 28.35 15.48
C THR A 349 3.24 28.34 13.96
N THR A 350 4.41 28.53 13.37
CA THR A 350 4.67 28.34 11.94
C THR A 350 5.13 26.90 11.73
N SER A 351 4.42 26.14 10.89
CA SER A 351 4.83 24.81 10.47
C SER A 351 5.55 24.88 9.12
N ILE A 352 6.76 24.33 9.07
CA ILE A 352 7.54 24.17 7.86
C ILE A 352 7.56 22.68 7.52
N HIS A 353 6.90 22.35 6.42
CA HIS A 353 6.65 20.98 5.98
C HIS A 353 7.04 20.79 4.50
N ARG A 354 7.29 19.54 4.09
CA ARG A 354 7.82 19.20 2.76
C ARG A 354 6.99 18.22 1.96
N ARG A 355 5.68 18.41 1.91
CA ARG A 355 4.77 17.50 1.19
C ARG A 355 5.14 17.31 -0.30
N PRO A 356 5.12 16.07 -0.83
CA PRO A 356 4.71 14.82 -0.14
C PRO A 356 5.81 14.19 0.72
N LEU A 357 7.02 14.75 0.72
CA LEU A 357 8.21 14.25 1.38
C LEU A 357 8.24 14.56 2.88
N THR A 358 9.11 13.86 3.59
CA THR A 358 9.44 14.13 4.99
C THR A 358 10.87 14.63 5.12
N ILE A 359 11.22 15.25 6.24
CA ILE A 359 12.54 15.85 6.46
C ILE A 359 13.46 14.82 7.13
N PHE A 360 14.61 14.52 6.50
CA PHE A 360 15.63 13.64 7.06
C PHE A 360 16.56 14.40 8.00
N ALA A 361 17.16 15.46 7.44
CA ALA A 361 18.15 16.27 8.09
C ALA A 361 17.93 17.71 7.66
N PHE A 362 18.15 18.64 8.57
CA PHE A 362 18.02 20.06 8.28
C PHE A 362 19.00 20.88 9.09
N ARG A 363 19.27 22.09 8.60
CA ARG A 363 20.10 23.09 9.24
C ARG A 363 19.33 24.41 9.23
N PRO A 364 18.78 24.82 10.38
CA PRO A 364 17.99 26.05 10.49
C PRO A 364 18.88 27.25 10.82
N ARG A 365 18.50 28.40 10.25
CA ARG A 365 19.06 29.73 10.53
C ARG A 365 17.96 30.65 11.01
N ILE A 366 18.10 31.17 12.23
CA ILE A 366 17.22 32.17 12.82
C ILE A 366 17.76 33.56 12.46
N GLN A 367 16.92 34.42 11.90
CA GLN A 367 17.22 35.82 11.63
C GLN A 367 16.29 36.69 12.49
N ILE A 368 16.91 37.57 13.27
CA ILE A 368 16.22 38.55 14.12
C ILE A 368 16.46 39.93 13.52
N GLU A 369 15.38 40.58 13.09
CA GLU A 369 15.40 41.89 12.43
C GLU A 369 14.57 42.92 13.22
N GLY A 370 14.72 44.21 12.91
CA GLY A 370 13.93 45.28 13.54
C GLY A 370 14.64 45.99 14.69
N THR A 371 13.89 46.61 15.58
CA THR A 371 14.43 47.42 16.69
C THR A 371 13.87 46.95 18.02
N PHE A 372 14.77 46.63 18.95
CA PHE A 372 14.44 46.22 20.31
C PHE A 372 14.13 47.43 21.19
N ALA A 373 13.07 47.33 21.98
CA ALA A 373 12.86 48.24 23.11
C ALA A 373 13.89 47.97 24.23
N THR A 374 14.00 48.91 25.17
CA THR A 374 14.92 48.77 26.31
C THR A 374 14.56 47.53 27.13
N ASN A 375 15.53 46.62 27.32
CA ASN A 375 15.39 45.34 28.02
C ASN A 375 14.37 44.36 27.39
N GLU A 376 14.01 44.58 26.13
CA GLU A 376 13.21 43.61 25.38
C GLU A 376 14.02 42.33 25.13
N ILE A 377 13.38 41.19 25.35
CA ILE A 377 13.94 39.86 25.13
C ILE A 377 13.03 39.14 24.16
N VAL A 378 13.60 38.63 23.08
CA VAL A 378 12.90 37.75 22.13
C VAL A 378 13.37 36.32 22.33
N THR A 379 12.44 35.40 22.49
CA THR A 379 12.70 33.95 22.58
C THR A 379 12.08 33.27 21.36
N VAL A 380 12.90 32.52 20.62
CA VAL A 380 12.46 31.67 19.52
C VAL A 380 12.56 30.23 19.96
N ARG A 381 11.50 29.46 19.76
CA ARG A 381 11.42 28.06 20.13
C ARG A 381 11.21 27.20 18.88
N MET A 382 12.03 26.17 18.75
CA MET A 382 11.94 25.18 17.68
C MET A 382 11.62 23.81 18.27
N ARG A 383 10.75 23.05 17.59
CA ARG A 383 10.36 21.67 17.88
C ARG A 383 10.18 20.91 16.57
N LEU A 384 10.17 19.59 16.62
CA LEU A 384 9.87 18.71 15.49
C LEU A 384 8.59 17.95 15.79
N GLU A 385 7.66 17.88 14.84
CA GLU A 385 6.67 16.79 14.80
C GLU A 385 7.30 15.66 14.00
N LEU A 386 7.32 14.46 14.58
CA LEU A 386 7.84 13.24 13.97
C LEU A 386 6.70 12.47 13.26
N VAL A 387 7.05 11.54 12.38
CA VAL A 387 6.06 10.77 11.60
C VAL A 387 5.17 9.87 12.46
N ASP A 388 5.63 9.54 13.68
CA ASP A 388 4.89 8.81 14.70
C ASP A 388 3.93 9.70 15.53
N ASN A 389 3.81 10.98 15.15
CA ASN A 389 3.03 12.04 15.79
C ASN A 389 3.62 12.54 17.14
N VAL A 390 4.84 12.17 17.51
CA VAL A 390 5.52 12.71 18.70
C VAL A 390 6.06 14.10 18.40
N ILE A 391 5.89 15.03 19.35
CA ILE A 391 6.56 16.33 19.31
C ILE A 391 7.84 16.25 20.14
N SER A 392 8.97 16.62 19.55
CA SER A 392 10.28 16.61 20.20
C SER A 392 10.36 17.56 21.41
N GLU A 393 11.42 17.41 22.20
CA GLU A 393 11.87 18.48 23.10
C GLU A 393 12.14 19.77 22.32
N SER A 394 12.03 20.90 23.02
CA SER A 394 12.19 22.21 22.41
C SER A 394 13.59 22.77 22.59
N VAL A 395 14.13 23.36 21.52
CA VAL A 395 15.29 24.25 21.61
C VAL A 395 14.81 25.69 21.64
N GLU A 396 15.15 26.41 22.70
CA GLU A 396 14.90 27.84 22.82
C GLU A 396 16.19 28.65 22.63
N LYS A 397 16.09 29.72 21.84
CA LYS A 397 17.16 30.70 21.64
C LYS A 397 16.66 32.08 22.02
N VAL A 398 17.52 32.81 22.75
CA VAL A 398 17.19 34.11 23.34
C VAL A 398 18.01 35.19 22.68
N PHE A 399 17.37 36.31 22.37
CA PHE A 399 17.94 37.43 21.63
C PHE A 399 17.59 38.75 22.31
N THR A 400 18.56 39.66 22.34
CA THR A 400 18.43 41.04 22.85
C THR A 400 18.88 42.09 21.83
N ASN A 401 19.21 41.64 20.61
CA ASN A 401 19.66 42.47 19.51
C ASN A 401 19.36 41.81 18.15
N THR A 402 19.39 42.63 17.10
CA THR A 402 19.36 42.18 15.70
C THR A 402 20.55 41.28 15.41
N THR A 403 20.32 40.05 14.97
CA THR A 403 21.39 39.09 14.71
C THR A 403 20.91 37.95 13.83
N THR A 404 21.84 37.08 13.44
CA THR A 404 21.55 35.82 12.77
C THR A 404 22.27 34.70 13.51
N LEU A 405 21.56 33.60 13.75
CA LEU A 405 22.06 32.44 14.48
C LEU A 405 21.74 31.16 13.72
N TRP A 406 22.76 30.35 13.44
CA TRP A 406 22.55 28.95 13.06
C TRP A 406 22.42 28.12 14.34
N LEU A 407 21.50 27.16 14.37
CA LEU A 407 21.50 26.16 15.44
C LEU A 407 22.79 25.34 15.39
N SER A 408 23.33 25.00 16.56
CA SER A 408 24.52 24.14 16.67
C SER A 408 24.16 22.67 16.51
N ASP A 409 25.17 21.82 16.38
CA ASP A 409 24.95 20.37 16.34
C ASP A 409 24.34 19.85 17.65
N ASP A 410 24.72 20.42 18.80
CA ASP A 410 24.11 20.11 20.10
C ASP A 410 22.63 20.51 20.18
N ASP A 411 22.26 21.63 19.54
CA ASP A 411 20.85 22.03 19.45
C ASP A 411 20.07 21.04 18.59
N LEU A 412 20.62 20.65 17.43
CA LEU A 412 20.00 19.66 16.57
C LEU A 412 19.85 18.32 17.30
N LEU A 413 20.87 17.82 18.00
CA LEU A 413 20.80 16.58 18.77
C LEU A 413 19.70 16.61 19.84
N LYS A 414 19.43 17.77 20.47
CA LYS A 414 18.31 17.91 21.42
C LYS A 414 16.94 17.85 20.76
N LEU A 415 16.84 18.29 19.50
CA LEU A 415 15.58 18.20 18.73
C LEU A 415 15.28 16.76 18.29
N TYR A 416 16.26 15.86 18.21
CA TYR A 416 16.07 14.47 17.80
C TYR A 416 16.04 13.54 19.02
N PRO A 417 14.85 13.23 19.60
CA PRO A 417 14.74 12.27 20.71
C PRO A 417 15.02 10.82 20.24
N SER A 418 14.94 10.56 18.94
CA SER A 418 15.18 9.29 18.26
C SER A 418 15.68 9.56 16.83
N GLN A 419 16.03 8.51 16.08
CA GLN A 419 16.34 8.61 14.64
C GLN A 419 15.08 8.54 13.76
N ASP A 420 13.99 9.14 14.21
CA ASP A 420 12.74 9.13 13.46
C ASP A 420 12.72 10.20 12.36
N VAL A 421 11.84 10.02 11.40
CA VAL A 421 11.63 10.89 10.25
C VAL A 421 10.82 12.12 10.67
N VAL A 422 11.33 13.31 10.35
CA VAL A 422 10.67 14.58 10.73
C VAL A 422 9.51 14.86 9.77
N TRP A 423 8.30 14.96 10.32
CA TRP A 423 7.09 15.30 9.57
C TRP A 423 7.02 16.80 9.28
N GLU A 424 7.19 17.62 10.32
CA GLU A 424 7.25 19.09 10.20
C GLU A 424 8.15 19.73 11.25
N ILE A 425 8.72 20.88 10.88
CA ILE A 425 9.49 21.73 11.79
C ILE A 425 8.55 22.82 12.31
N LEU A 426 8.38 22.84 13.62
CA LEU A 426 7.51 23.78 14.32
C LEU A 426 8.35 24.92 14.90
N VAL A 427 8.00 26.16 14.55
CA VAL A 427 8.66 27.35 15.09
C VAL A 427 7.65 28.35 15.62
N ASP A 428 7.83 28.79 16.87
CA ASP A 428 7.10 29.91 17.45
C ASP A 428 8.04 30.84 18.20
N ALA A 429 7.61 32.08 18.41
CA ALA A 429 8.42 33.10 19.07
C ALA A 429 7.59 34.01 19.98
N LYS A 430 8.24 34.58 20.99
CA LYS A 430 7.67 35.54 21.94
C LYS A 430 8.62 36.70 22.20
N SER A 431 8.07 37.87 22.48
CA SER A 431 8.77 39.01 23.08
C SER A 431 8.31 39.22 24.52
N SER A 432 9.21 39.68 25.39
CA SER A 432 8.88 40.15 26.74
C SER A 432 8.17 41.52 26.75
N GLY A 433 8.20 42.27 25.66
CA GLY A 433 7.53 43.57 25.54
C GLY A 433 6.02 43.45 25.32
N SER A 434 5.26 44.47 25.72
CA SER A 434 3.81 44.58 25.43
C SER A 434 3.49 44.94 23.98
N SER A 435 4.50 45.43 23.25
CA SER A 435 4.53 45.58 21.80
C SER A 435 5.96 45.35 21.32
N THR A 436 6.13 45.07 20.03
CA THR A 436 7.45 44.80 19.46
C THR A 436 7.52 45.26 18.00
N ASN A 437 8.68 45.80 17.61
CA ASN A 437 9.03 46.04 16.21
C ASN A 437 10.04 45.00 15.70
N VAL A 438 10.29 43.94 16.49
CA VAL A 438 11.20 42.86 16.14
C VAL A 438 10.47 41.86 15.24
N MET A 439 11.17 41.40 14.21
CA MET A 439 10.70 40.35 13.32
C MET A 439 11.60 39.12 13.44
N VAL A 440 10.98 37.93 13.46
CA VAL A 440 11.70 36.66 13.40
C VAL A 440 11.47 36.03 12.04
N LYS A 441 12.55 35.69 11.36
CA LYS A 441 12.53 34.89 10.13
C LYS A 441 13.36 33.64 10.31
N ILE A 442 12.99 32.57 9.61
CA ILE A 442 13.72 31.30 9.59
C ILE A 442 14.09 30.96 8.15
N ASP A 443 15.33 30.52 7.97
CA ASP A 443 15.72 29.75 6.79
C ASP A 443 16.00 28.31 7.20
N ILE A 444 15.63 27.37 6.34
CA ILE A 444 15.90 25.95 6.55
C ILE A 444 16.47 25.36 5.27
N TYR A 445 17.59 24.68 5.41
CA TYR A 445 18.24 23.89 4.35
C TYR A 445 18.28 22.46 4.82
N GLY A 446 18.04 21.49 3.95
CA GLY A 446 18.04 20.11 4.40
C GLY A 446 17.96 19.08 3.29
N ALA A 447 17.89 17.84 3.71
CA ALA A 447 17.53 16.70 2.89
C ALA A 447 16.17 16.16 3.33
N THR A 448 15.35 15.77 2.38
CA THR A 448 14.13 15.02 2.61
C THR A 448 14.41 13.53 2.52
N THR A 449 13.55 12.72 3.15
CA THR A 449 13.39 11.31 2.81
C THR A 449 12.14 11.06 2.01
#